data_AF-A0A919EFJ2-F1
#
_entry.id   AF-A0A919EFJ2-F1
#
_cell.length_a   1.000
_cell.length_b   1.000
_cell.length_c   1.000
_cell.angle_alpha   90.00
_cell.angle_beta   90.00
_cell.angle_gamma   90.00
#
_symmetry.space_group_name_H-M   'P 1'
#
loop_
_entity.id
_entity.type
_entity.pdbx_description
1 polymer ?
#
loop_
_entity_poly.entity_id
_entity_poly.type
_entity_poly.pdbx_seq_one_letter_code
_entity_poly.pdbx_strand_id
1 'polypeptide(L)'
;MDDAGLGRALEPVGRAEAERLTEQLREVIGEARRVAVALAQRVRAAHRAQVWVALGYSGWGEYAQAEFGVSRAQAYRLIDIAESAGVLERAIGAAGVLAVSPAGDTEPVAGVEGWGLSQRALREVHGRLDELGRTVTEQLTAAGKTGQLDGPAVREIVHRCVDELRRPLPTAGAPAGDRDVIGAMERALTDFQRDPSNTGAGRRLVDTMAEAGGCLGRIALELAPAYLSEQEASEAVLARYAEDIGCTVETVLAARRYALTGDRRALEGTWL
;
A
#
# COMPACT_ATOMS: atom_id res chain seq x y z
N MET A 1 0.96 50.97 33.68
CA MET A 1 0.31 50.18 34.74
C MET A 1 -0.68 49.22 34.14
N ASP A 2 -0.34 47.97 33.89
CA ASP A 2 0.89 47.36 33.40
C ASP A 2 0.44 45.98 32.93
N ASP A 3 0.88 45.68 31.72
CA ASP A 3 0.78 44.41 31.04
C ASP A 3 1.64 43.39 31.81
N ALA A 4 1.02 42.43 32.50
CA ALA A 4 1.73 41.38 33.24
C ALA A 4 0.85 40.13 33.40
N GLY A 5 0.36 39.59 32.28
CA GLY A 5 -0.28 38.26 32.20
C GLY A 5 0.62 37.26 31.50
N LEU A 6 1.83 37.08 32.02
CA LEU A 6 2.88 36.18 31.55
C LEU A 6 2.34 34.85 31.01
N GLY A 7 2.65 34.60 29.73
CA GLY A 7 2.61 33.25 29.16
C GLY A 7 3.43 32.31 30.03
N ARG A 8 2.76 31.30 30.58
CA ARG A 8 3.42 30.12 31.16
C ARG A 8 4.18 29.44 30.03
N ALA A 9 5.46 29.78 29.89
CA ALA A 9 6.39 28.94 29.17
C ALA A 9 6.36 27.57 29.86
N LEU A 10 5.84 26.56 29.15
CA LEU A 10 5.92 25.17 29.59
C LEU A 10 7.40 24.86 29.75
N GLU A 11 7.88 24.72 30.99
CA GLU A 11 9.25 24.30 31.21
C GLU A 11 9.47 22.97 30.48
N PRO A 12 10.51 22.86 29.64
CA PRO A 12 10.78 21.63 28.93
C PRO A 12 11.01 20.51 29.93
N VAL A 13 10.23 19.44 29.77
CA VAL A 13 10.35 18.21 30.55
C VAL A 13 11.82 17.79 30.61
N GLY A 14 12.33 17.56 31.82
CA GLY A 14 13.71 17.11 32.01
C GLY A 14 14.01 15.84 31.22
N ARG A 15 15.26 15.68 30.74
CA ARG A 15 15.66 14.60 29.83
C ARG A 15 15.18 13.20 30.23
N ALA A 16 15.31 12.84 31.51
CA ALA A 16 14.89 11.52 32.02
C ALA A 16 13.37 11.30 31.89
N GLU A 17 12.58 12.35 32.11
CA GLU A 17 11.12 12.29 31.98
C GLU A 17 10.70 12.27 30.50
N ALA A 18 11.42 12.98 29.62
CA ALA A 18 11.21 12.90 28.18
C ALA A 18 11.54 11.50 27.63
N GLU A 19 12.61 10.87 28.11
CA GLU A 19 12.98 9.48 27.78
C GLU A 19 11.90 8.50 28.25
N ARG A 20 11.41 8.64 29.49
CA ARG A 20 10.31 7.82 30.04
C ARG A 20 9.02 7.96 29.23
N LEU A 21 8.60 9.19 28.93
CA LEU A 21 7.40 9.45 28.13
C LEU A 21 7.54 8.89 26.70
N THR A 22 8.72 9.00 26.11
CA THR A 22 8.98 8.44 24.78
C THR A 22 8.87 6.92 24.79
N GLU A 23 9.35 6.25 25.84
CA GLU A 23 9.22 4.80 25.96
C GLU A 23 7.76 4.36 26.12
N GLN A 24 6.98 5.07 26.94
CA GLN A 24 5.54 4.83 27.07
C GLN A 24 4.80 5.03 25.73
N LEU A 25 5.18 6.05 24.96
CA LEU A 25 4.63 6.25 23.62
C LEU A 25 5.00 5.11 22.67
N ARG A 26 6.25 4.62 22.70
CA ARG A 26 6.67 3.47 21.88
C ARG A 26 5.89 2.21 22.22
N GLU A 27 5.65 1.97 23.51
CA GLU A 27 4.86 0.84 24.00
C GLU A 27 3.42 0.89 23.50
N VAL A 28 2.72 2.02 23.70
CA VAL A 28 1.33 2.21 23.26
C VAL A 28 1.22 2.14 21.73
N ILE A 29 2.18 2.70 20.99
CA ILE A 29 2.23 2.58 19.53
C ILE A 29 2.43 1.11 19.12
N GLY A 30 3.25 0.36 19.85
CA GLY A 30 3.43 -1.08 19.65
C GLY A 30 2.13 -1.84 19.82
N GLU A 31 1.40 -1.59 20.91
CA GLU A 31 0.10 -2.24 21.18
C GLU A 31 -0.94 -1.88 20.12
N ALA A 32 -1.06 -0.60 19.76
CA ALA A 32 -1.99 -0.16 18.72
C ALA A 32 -1.71 -0.86 17.36
N ARG A 33 -0.43 -1.09 17.03
CA ARG A 33 -0.04 -1.82 15.82
C ARG A 33 -0.47 -3.29 15.89
N ARG A 34 -0.32 -3.94 17.04
CA ARG A 34 -0.78 -5.33 17.26
C ARG A 34 -2.28 -5.46 17.02
N VAL A 35 -3.07 -4.63 17.70
CA VAL A 35 -4.53 -4.61 17.57
C VAL A 35 -4.96 -4.36 16.13
N ALA A 36 -4.27 -3.47 15.41
CA ALA A 36 -4.61 -3.18 14.02
C ALA A 36 -4.34 -4.36 13.05
N VAL A 37 -3.24 -5.10 13.24
CA VAL A 37 -2.96 -6.30 12.44
C VAL A 37 -3.97 -7.41 12.75
N ALA A 38 -4.28 -7.63 14.03
CA ALA A 38 -5.27 -8.59 14.48
C ALA A 38 -6.68 -8.29 13.92
N LEU A 39 -7.04 -7.00 13.82
CA LEU A 39 -8.26 -6.55 13.16
C LEU A 39 -8.22 -6.85 11.65
N ALA A 40 -7.13 -6.48 10.98
CA ALA A 40 -6.95 -6.71 9.54
C ALA A 40 -7.10 -8.21 9.19
N GLN A 41 -6.53 -9.11 9.99
CA GLN A 41 -6.67 -10.56 9.82
C GLN A 41 -8.11 -11.03 9.96
N ARG A 42 -8.85 -10.53 10.96
CA ARG A 42 -10.28 -10.86 11.16
C ARG A 42 -11.15 -10.36 10.01
N VAL A 43 -10.90 -9.13 9.54
CA VAL A 43 -11.57 -8.55 8.36
C VAL A 43 -11.34 -9.40 7.13
N ARG A 44 -10.11 -9.87 6.91
CA ARG A 44 -9.80 -10.80 5.81
C ARG A 44 -10.49 -12.14 5.95
N ALA A 45 -10.56 -12.70 7.15
CA ALA A 45 -11.28 -13.96 7.40
C ALA A 45 -12.79 -13.80 7.10
N ALA A 46 -13.40 -12.72 7.59
CA ALA A 46 -14.79 -12.38 7.26
C ALA A 46 -14.98 -12.20 5.75
N HIS A 47 -14.00 -11.58 5.08
CA HIS A 47 -14.09 -11.39 3.64
C HIS A 47 -14.05 -12.70 2.86
N ARG A 48 -13.14 -13.61 3.23
CA ARG A 48 -13.02 -14.94 2.62
C ARG A 48 -14.23 -15.82 2.86
N ALA A 49 -14.83 -15.72 4.05
CA ALA A 49 -16.06 -16.42 4.39
C ALA A 49 -17.31 -15.78 3.76
N GLN A 50 -17.16 -14.67 3.03
CA GLN A 50 -18.26 -13.94 2.39
C GLN A 50 -19.40 -13.63 3.37
N VAL A 51 -19.06 -13.22 4.60
CA VAL A 51 -20.02 -13.04 5.70
C VAL A 51 -21.17 -12.10 5.33
N TRP A 52 -20.92 -11.12 4.46
CA TRP A 52 -21.93 -10.19 3.97
C TRP A 52 -23.06 -10.89 3.19
N VAL A 53 -22.78 -11.98 2.47
CA VAL A 53 -23.80 -12.76 1.75
C VAL A 53 -24.72 -13.46 2.75
N ALA A 54 -24.14 -14.08 3.77
CA ALA A 54 -24.89 -14.78 4.81
C ALA A 54 -25.75 -13.82 5.66
N LEU A 55 -25.31 -12.58 5.81
CA LEU A 55 -26.03 -11.53 6.53
C LEU A 55 -26.98 -10.71 5.65
N GLY A 56 -27.07 -11.00 4.34
CA GLY A 56 -28.05 -10.39 3.43
C GLY A 56 -27.66 -9.03 2.86
N TYR A 57 -26.39 -8.64 2.96
CA TYR A 57 -25.88 -7.41 2.33
C TYR A 57 -25.60 -7.63 0.84
N SER A 58 -25.80 -6.58 0.03
CA SER A 58 -25.60 -6.63 -1.43
C SER A 58 -24.14 -6.80 -1.84
N GLY A 59 -23.19 -6.46 -0.96
CA GLY A 59 -21.78 -6.65 -1.20
C GLY A 59 -20.88 -6.22 -0.05
N TRP A 60 -19.58 -6.49 -0.19
CA TRP A 60 -18.57 -6.19 0.83
C TRP A 60 -18.52 -4.71 1.24
N GLY A 61 -18.67 -3.80 0.28
CA GLY A 61 -18.61 -2.36 0.56
C GLY A 61 -19.75 -1.87 1.45
N GLU A 62 -20.96 -2.40 1.24
CA GLU A 62 -22.13 -2.09 2.07
C GLU A 62 -21.95 -2.64 3.48
N TYR A 63 -21.54 -3.91 3.58
CA TYR A 63 -21.22 -4.55 4.86
C TYR A 63 -20.13 -3.81 5.64
N ALA A 64 -19.05 -3.41 4.99
CA ALA A 64 -17.97 -2.69 5.65
C ALA A 64 -18.37 -1.29 6.13
N GLN A 65 -19.23 -0.62 5.36
CA GLN A 65 -19.76 0.69 5.76
C GLN A 65 -20.76 0.55 6.92
N ALA A 66 -21.63 -0.46 6.88
CA ALA A 66 -22.67 -0.70 7.88
C ALA A 66 -22.09 -1.20 9.22
N GLU A 67 -21.19 -2.19 9.18
CA GLU A 67 -20.68 -2.86 10.40
C GLU A 67 -19.41 -2.21 10.95
N PHE A 68 -18.54 -1.69 10.10
CA PHE A 68 -17.24 -1.15 10.52
C PHE A 68 -17.17 0.37 10.43
N GLY A 69 -18.15 1.03 9.80
CA GLY A 69 -18.14 2.48 9.58
C GLY A 69 -17.01 2.96 8.67
N VAL A 70 -16.41 2.07 7.88
CA VAL A 70 -15.29 2.39 7.00
C VAL A 70 -15.68 2.32 5.53
N SER A 71 -15.06 3.15 4.71
CA SER A 71 -15.28 3.10 3.27
C SER A 71 -14.79 1.78 2.67
N ARG A 72 -15.38 1.39 1.53
CA ARG A 72 -14.96 0.22 0.74
C ARG A 72 -13.44 0.19 0.51
N ALA A 73 -12.84 1.32 0.12
CA ALA A 73 -11.41 1.41 -0.10
C ALA A 73 -10.61 1.15 1.19
N GLN A 74 -11.05 1.69 2.33
CA GLN A 74 -10.40 1.41 3.63
C GLN A 74 -10.54 -0.07 4.03
N ALA A 75 -11.67 -0.72 3.73
CA ALA A 75 -11.88 -2.12 4.00
C ALA A 75 -10.94 -3.03 3.18
N TYR A 76 -10.76 -2.75 1.89
CA TYR A 76 -9.77 -3.46 1.07
C TYR A 76 -8.33 -3.20 1.53
N ARG A 77 -8.01 -1.96 1.95
CA ARG A 77 -6.69 -1.66 2.54
C ARG A 77 -6.37 -2.52 3.77
N LEU A 78 -7.37 -2.86 4.59
CA LEU A 78 -7.17 -3.77 5.73
C LEU A 78 -6.89 -5.19 5.26
N ILE A 79 -7.52 -5.65 4.18
CA ILE A 79 -7.25 -6.95 3.58
C ILE A 79 -5.80 -7.00 3.07
N ASP A 80 -5.34 -5.99 2.34
CA ASP A 80 -3.98 -5.91 1.79
C ASP A 80 -2.92 -6.01 2.89
N ILE A 81 -3.12 -5.29 4.00
CA ILE A 81 -2.23 -5.32 5.18
C ILE A 81 -2.18 -6.74 5.77
N ALA A 82 -3.33 -7.42 5.89
CA ALA A 82 -3.39 -8.78 6.41
C ALA A 82 -2.72 -9.80 5.47
N GLU A 83 -2.75 -9.57 4.16
CA GLU A 83 -2.08 -10.43 3.18
C GLU A 83 -0.56 -10.32 3.32
N SER A 84 -0.04 -9.09 3.37
CA SER A 84 1.38 -8.82 3.59
C SER A 84 1.88 -9.41 4.90
N ALA A 85 1.11 -9.23 5.98
CA ALA A 85 1.40 -9.85 7.27
C ALA A 85 1.44 -11.39 7.17
N GLY A 86 0.43 -12.00 6.57
CA GLY A 86 0.36 -13.46 6.45
C GLY A 86 1.50 -14.06 5.61
N VAL A 87 2.00 -13.35 4.60
CA VAL A 87 3.18 -13.80 3.80
C VAL A 87 4.44 -13.82 4.67
N LEU A 88 4.65 -12.76 5.47
CA LEU A 88 5.78 -12.69 6.40
C LEU A 88 5.73 -13.80 7.45
N GLU A 89 4.57 -14.02 8.07
CA GLU A 89 4.36 -15.11 9.03
C GLU A 89 4.70 -16.49 8.43
N ARG A 90 4.25 -16.76 7.19
CA ARG A 90 4.57 -18.02 6.51
C ARG A 90 6.05 -18.15 6.18
N ALA A 91 6.70 -17.08 5.71
CA ALA A 91 8.12 -17.08 5.39
C ALA A 91 8.99 -17.34 6.64
N ILE A 92 8.64 -16.71 7.77
CA ILE A 92 9.31 -16.91 9.06
C ILE A 92 9.08 -18.33 9.58
N GLY A 93 7.84 -18.84 9.49
CA GLY A 93 7.52 -20.22 9.84
C GLY A 93 8.28 -21.25 9.00
N ALA A 94 8.37 -21.03 7.69
CA ALA A 94 9.10 -21.90 6.77
C ALA A 94 10.61 -21.94 7.05
N ALA A 95 11.18 -20.87 7.59
CA ALA A 95 12.58 -20.80 8.02
C ALA A 95 12.85 -21.52 9.37
N GLY A 96 11.83 -22.12 9.99
CA GLY A 96 11.98 -22.90 11.24
C GLY A 96 12.24 -22.05 12.49
N VAL A 97 12.08 -20.73 12.39
CA VAL A 97 12.28 -19.77 13.50
C VAL A 97 11.14 -19.82 14.52
N LEU A 98 9.93 -20.20 14.07
CA LEU A 98 8.84 -20.59 14.96
C LEU A 98 9.02 -22.05 15.40
N ALA A 99 10.17 -22.36 16.00
CA ALA A 99 10.31 -23.59 16.76
C ALA A 99 9.46 -23.43 18.03
N VAL A 100 8.30 -24.08 18.07
CA VAL A 100 7.60 -24.36 19.31
C VAL A 100 8.61 -25.10 20.20
N SER A 101 9.15 -24.41 21.19
CA SER A 101 9.99 -25.05 22.21
C SER A 101 9.13 -26.11 22.91
N PRO A 102 9.60 -27.36 23.07
CA PRO A 102 8.82 -28.42 23.73
C PRO A 102 8.44 -28.11 25.18
N ALA A 103 9.04 -27.07 25.78
CA ALA A 103 8.89 -26.68 27.17
C ALA A 103 7.80 -25.63 27.45
N GLY A 104 7.06 -25.14 26.45
CA GLY A 104 5.87 -24.29 26.67
C GLY A 104 6.09 -22.88 27.25
N ASP A 105 7.29 -22.55 27.74
CA ASP A 105 7.58 -21.26 28.38
C ASP A 105 8.29 -20.29 27.42
N THR A 106 7.59 -19.89 26.37
CA THR A 106 7.88 -18.64 25.69
C THR A 106 6.57 -17.87 25.58
N GLU A 107 6.52 -16.69 26.20
CA GLU A 107 5.59 -15.66 25.75
C GLU A 107 5.63 -15.62 24.23
N PRO A 108 4.47 -15.59 23.55
CA PRO A 108 4.43 -15.80 22.11
C PRO A 108 5.21 -14.68 21.42
N VAL A 109 6.43 -14.97 20.98
CA VAL A 109 7.15 -14.18 19.96
C VAL A 109 6.54 -14.49 18.57
N ALA A 110 5.23 -14.74 18.51
CA ALA A 110 4.60 -15.50 17.44
C ALA A 110 3.39 -14.75 16.87
N GLY A 111 3.69 -13.84 15.93
CA GLY A 111 2.74 -13.14 15.07
C GLY A 111 3.39 -11.89 14.44
N VAL A 112 2.95 -11.43 13.26
CA VAL A 112 3.40 -10.15 12.65
C VAL A 112 3.25 -8.95 13.62
N GLU A 113 2.45 -9.15 14.65
CA GLU A 113 2.19 -8.33 15.82
C GLU A 113 3.46 -7.93 16.61
N GLY A 114 4.52 -8.74 16.64
CA GLY A 114 5.74 -8.47 17.43
C GLY A 114 6.90 -7.76 16.72
N TRP A 115 6.78 -7.47 15.42
CA TRP A 115 7.95 -7.08 14.59
C TRP A 115 8.12 -5.57 14.44
N GLY A 116 7.17 -4.75 14.89
CA GLY A 116 7.31 -3.29 14.88
C GLY A 116 7.26 -2.65 13.50
N LEU A 117 6.80 -3.37 12.47
CA LEU A 117 6.61 -2.83 11.12
C LEU A 117 5.44 -1.84 11.09
N SER A 118 5.53 -0.81 10.24
CA SER A 118 4.44 0.16 10.04
C SER A 118 3.42 -0.35 9.01
N GLN A 119 2.15 0.03 9.15
CA GLN A 119 1.11 -0.26 8.14
C GLN A 119 1.49 0.28 6.75
N ARG A 120 2.21 1.40 6.71
CA ARG A 120 2.72 1.99 5.46
C ARG A 120 3.73 1.07 4.80
N ALA A 121 4.68 0.51 5.55
CA ALA A 121 5.67 -0.42 5.02
C ALA A 121 5.01 -1.69 4.46
N LEU A 122 4.03 -2.26 5.18
CA LEU A 122 3.29 -3.43 4.71
C LEU A 122 2.50 -3.16 3.42
N ARG A 123 1.99 -1.94 3.25
CA ARG A 123 1.29 -1.51 2.03
C ARG A 123 2.23 -1.34 0.85
N GLU A 124 3.37 -0.67 1.05
CA GLU A 124 4.35 -0.41 -0.01
C GLU A 124 4.92 -1.72 -0.58
N VAL A 125 4.97 -2.79 0.20
CA VAL A 125 5.47 -4.11 -0.24
C VAL A 125 4.35 -5.05 -0.73
N HIS A 126 3.07 -4.68 -0.59
CA HIS A 126 1.94 -5.52 -1.02
C HIS A 126 1.99 -5.86 -2.54
N GLY A 127 2.54 -4.98 -3.39
CA GLY A 127 2.72 -5.31 -4.81
C GLY A 127 3.84 -6.33 -5.11
N ARG A 128 4.61 -6.75 -4.10
CA ARG A 128 5.82 -7.60 -4.23
C ARG A 128 5.83 -8.77 -3.25
N LEU A 129 4.65 -9.30 -2.91
CA LEU A 129 4.51 -10.34 -1.87
C LEU A 129 5.32 -11.60 -2.12
N ASP A 130 5.37 -12.09 -3.36
CA ASP A 130 6.14 -13.29 -3.70
C ASP A 130 7.65 -13.07 -3.51
N GLU A 131 8.13 -11.87 -3.90
CA GLU A 131 9.52 -11.48 -3.73
C GLU A 131 9.88 -11.27 -2.25
N LEU A 132 8.98 -10.69 -1.46
CA LEU A 132 9.12 -10.55 -0.02
C LEU A 132 9.23 -11.92 0.66
N GLY A 133 8.29 -12.82 0.38
CA GLY A 133 8.27 -14.15 0.98
C GLY A 133 9.55 -14.93 0.66
N ARG A 134 9.98 -14.89 -0.60
CA ARG A 134 11.22 -15.53 -1.04
C ARG A 134 12.45 -14.94 -0.37
N THR A 135 12.61 -13.61 -0.39
CA THR A 135 13.79 -12.92 0.16
C THR A 135 13.93 -13.14 1.66
N VAL A 136 12.82 -13.02 2.41
CA VAL A 136 12.81 -13.26 3.86
C VAL A 136 13.16 -14.72 4.16
N THR A 137 12.58 -15.68 3.44
CA THR A 137 12.89 -17.10 3.64
C THR A 137 14.37 -17.40 3.35
N GLU A 138 14.91 -16.88 2.25
CA GLU A 138 16.32 -17.05 1.88
C GLU A 138 17.27 -16.49 2.94
N GLN A 139 17.04 -15.25 3.39
CA GLN A 139 17.88 -14.57 4.37
C GLN A 139 17.82 -15.23 5.75
N LEU A 140 16.62 -15.63 6.21
CA LEU A 140 16.48 -16.36 7.47
C LEU A 140 17.12 -17.74 7.41
N THR A 141 16.94 -18.47 6.30
CA THR A 141 17.59 -19.78 6.12
C THR A 141 19.11 -19.66 6.08
N ALA A 142 19.65 -18.60 5.45
CA ALA A 142 21.09 -18.33 5.42
C ALA A 142 21.63 -17.99 6.81
N ALA A 143 20.94 -17.10 7.55
CA ALA A 143 21.33 -16.72 8.89
C ALA A 143 21.26 -17.88 9.89
N GLY A 144 20.26 -18.77 9.77
CA GLY A 144 20.15 -19.98 10.57
C GLY A 144 21.25 -21.03 10.33
N LYS A 145 21.91 -21.00 9.16
CA LYS A 145 23.11 -21.82 8.90
C LYS A 145 24.36 -21.28 9.58
N THR A 146 24.39 -19.98 9.88
CA THR A 146 25.57 -19.30 10.48
C THR A 146 25.53 -19.21 11.99
N GLY A 147 24.40 -19.51 12.63
CA GLY A 147 24.24 -19.46 14.08
C GLY A 147 22.78 -19.57 14.51
N GLN A 148 22.54 -19.54 15.82
CA GLN A 148 21.19 -19.61 16.38
C GLN A 148 20.45 -18.29 16.14
N LEU A 149 19.26 -18.38 15.53
CA LEU A 149 18.38 -17.24 15.28
C LEU A 149 17.57 -16.93 16.54
N ASP A 150 17.74 -15.73 17.08
CA ASP A 150 16.88 -15.20 18.14
C ASP A 150 15.84 -14.21 17.58
N GLY A 151 14.84 -13.85 18.39
CA GLY A 151 13.77 -12.93 18.00
C GLY A 151 14.27 -11.56 17.50
N PRO A 152 15.24 -10.91 18.18
CA PRO A 152 15.84 -9.67 17.70
C PRO A 152 16.53 -9.77 16.33
N ALA A 153 17.32 -10.82 16.08
CA ALA A 153 18.00 -11.00 14.79
C ALA A 153 17.00 -11.21 13.65
N VAL A 154 15.95 -11.98 13.88
CA VAL A 154 14.88 -12.21 12.89
C VAL A 154 14.16 -10.89 12.59
N ARG A 155 13.92 -10.06 13.61
CA ARG A 155 13.30 -8.75 13.45
C ARG A 155 14.17 -7.85 12.58
N GLU A 156 15.46 -7.80 12.83
CA GLU A 156 16.39 -7.00 12.04
C GLU A 156 16.42 -7.45 10.57
N ILE A 157 16.47 -8.76 10.32
CA ILE A 157 16.43 -9.33 8.97
C ILE A 157 15.13 -8.94 8.25
N VAL A 158 13.98 -9.08 8.91
CA VAL A 158 12.68 -8.71 8.33
C VAL A 158 12.61 -7.21 8.02
N HIS A 159 13.04 -6.34 8.93
CA HIS A 159 13.10 -4.89 8.66
C HIS A 159 14.01 -4.57 7.49
N ARG A 160 15.19 -5.19 7.42
CA ARG A 160 16.13 -5.01 6.32
C ARG A 160 15.55 -5.44 4.99
N CYS A 161 14.95 -6.63 4.90
CA CYS A 161 14.30 -7.10 3.67
C CYS A 161 13.15 -6.19 3.24
N VAL A 162 12.33 -5.73 4.18
CA VAL A 162 11.24 -4.79 3.89
C VAL A 162 11.82 -3.46 3.39
N ASP A 163 12.85 -2.90 4.03
CA ASP A 163 13.47 -1.65 3.61
C ASP A 163 14.22 -1.78 2.26
N GLU A 164 14.83 -2.92 1.97
CA GLU A 164 15.43 -3.23 0.66
C GLU A 164 14.38 -3.29 -0.45
N LEU A 165 13.21 -3.89 -0.18
CA LEU A 165 12.11 -3.93 -1.14
C LEU A 165 11.39 -2.58 -1.27
N ARG A 166 11.50 -1.72 -0.27
CA ARG A 166 11.05 -0.31 -0.34
C ARG A 166 12.03 0.57 -1.09
N ARG A 167 13.32 0.24 -1.09
CA ARG A 167 14.31 0.96 -1.89
C ARG A 167 14.06 0.69 -3.37
N PRO A 168 14.00 1.73 -4.21
CA PRO A 168 14.01 1.53 -5.65
C PRO A 168 15.31 0.80 -6.02
N LEU A 169 15.20 -0.29 -6.78
CA LEU A 169 16.37 -0.98 -7.34
C LEU A 169 17.32 0.04 -7.98
N PRO A 170 18.64 -0.08 -7.83
CA PRO A 170 19.59 0.69 -8.62
C PRO A 170 19.31 0.37 -10.09
N THR A 171 18.69 1.33 -10.80
CA THR A 171 18.32 1.16 -12.19
C THR A 171 19.57 1.20 -13.05
N ALA A 172 20.13 0.03 -13.34
CA ALA A 172 20.89 -0.17 -14.56
C ALA A 172 19.91 -0.08 -15.74
N GLY A 173 19.83 1.11 -16.35
CA GLY A 173 19.43 1.27 -17.76
C GLY A 173 18.00 0.91 -18.17
N ALA A 174 16.97 1.15 -17.35
CA ALA A 174 15.57 1.09 -17.81
C ALA A 174 15.00 2.52 -17.97
N PRO A 175 14.32 2.85 -19.08
CA PRO A 175 13.76 4.19 -19.29
C PRO A 175 12.70 4.49 -18.23
N ALA A 176 12.80 5.68 -17.64
CA ALA A 176 11.83 6.21 -16.69
C ALA A 176 10.44 6.26 -17.34
N GLY A 177 9.43 5.67 -16.70
CA GLY A 177 8.06 5.83 -17.21
C GLY A 177 6.94 5.02 -16.55
N ASP A 178 7.13 4.35 -15.40
CA ASP A 178 6.04 3.52 -14.86
C ASP A 178 5.87 3.49 -13.32
N ARG A 179 6.61 4.29 -12.54
CA ARG A 179 6.59 4.13 -11.06
C ARG A 179 6.29 5.35 -10.19
N ASP A 180 6.11 6.55 -10.74
CA ASP A 180 5.61 7.70 -9.96
C ASP A 180 4.69 8.63 -10.78
N VAL A 181 3.83 8.06 -11.63
CA VAL A 181 2.88 8.86 -12.42
C VAL A 181 1.90 9.59 -11.50
N ILE A 182 1.45 8.94 -10.43
CA ILE A 182 0.51 9.53 -9.45
C ILE A 182 1.17 10.70 -8.70
N GLY A 183 2.39 10.53 -8.17
CA GLY A 183 3.07 11.62 -7.48
C GLY A 183 3.51 12.74 -8.42
N ALA A 184 3.87 12.43 -9.68
CA ALA A 184 4.12 13.44 -10.70
C ALA A 184 2.86 14.24 -11.01
N MET A 185 1.71 13.58 -11.14
CA MET A 185 0.41 14.21 -11.39
C MET A 185 0.04 15.16 -10.25
N GLU A 186 0.14 14.72 -8.99
CA GLU A 186 -0.16 15.55 -7.82
C GLU A 186 0.72 16.81 -7.75
N ARG A 187 2.02 16.66 -8.05
CA ARG A 187 2.96 17.81 -8.09
C ARG A 187 2.63 18.77 -9.23
N ALA A 188 2.38 18.25 -10.43
CA ALA A 188 2.03 19.08 -11.60
C ALA A 188 0.71 19.83 -11.38
N LEU A 189 -0.27 19.18 -10.76
CA LEU A 189 -1.55 19.80 -10.40
C LEU A 189 -1.35 20.90 -9.35
N THR A 190 -0.55 20.64 -8.32
CA THR A 190 -0.25 21.63 -7.27
C THR A 190 0.46 22.86 -7.84
N ASP A 191 1.42 22.65 -8.75
CA ASP A 191 2.14 23.73 -9.42
C ASP A 191 1.21 24.57 -10.31
N PHE A 192 0.33 23.92 -11.07
CA PHE A 192 -0.66 24.62 -11.89
C PHE A 192 -1.68 25.39 -11.04
N GLN A 193 -2.15 24.81 -9.93
CA GLN A 193 -3.07 25.48 -9.01
C GLN A 193 -2.45 26.71 -8.33
N ARG A 194 -1.14 26.70 -8.06
CA ARG A 194 -0.42 27.86 -7.50
C ARG A 194 -0.32 29.02 -8.47
N ASP A 195 -0.12 28.73 -9.75
CA ASP A 195 -0.03 29.76 -10.79
C ASP A 195 -0.67 29.27 -12.10
N PRO A 196 -1.99 29.42 -12.24
CA PRO A 196 -2.71 29.03 -13.45
C PRO A 196 -2.30 29.85 -14.69
N SER A 197 -1.74 31.05 -14.49
CA SER A 197 -1.25 31.88 -15.60
C SER A 197 0.07 31.38 -16.19
N ASN A 198 0.76 30.48 -15.49
CA ASN A 198 1.99 29.87 -15.97
C ASN A 198 1.71 28.78 -17.01
N THR A 199 1.83 29.16 -18.28
CA THR A 199 1.66 28.25 -19.43
C THR A 199 2.63 27.05 -19.40
N GLY A 200 3.79 27.20 -18.76
CA GLY A 200 4.74 26.10 -18.54
C GLY A 200 4.25 25.07 -17.52
N ALA A 201 3.58 25.51 -16.45
CA ALA A 201 2.94 24.62 -15.49
C ALA A 201 1.75 23.88 -16.11
N GLY A 202 0.93 24.58 -16.89
CA GLY A 202 -0.17 23.97 -17.65
C GLY A 202 0.32 22.91 -18.64
N ARG A 203 1.39 23.20 -19.40
CA ARG A 203 1.98 22.22 -20.34
C ARG A 203 2.49 20.97 -19.62
N ARG A 204 3.18 21.13 -18.48
CA ARG A 204 3.67 19.98 -17.69
C ARG A 204 2.53 19.13 -17.15
N LEU A 205 1.44 19.74 -16.70
CA LEU A 205 0.24 19.01 -16.26
C LEU A 205 -0.34 18.18 -17.41
N VAL A 206 -0.53 18.78 -18.59
CA VAL A 206 -1.04 18.08 -19.78
C VAL A 206 -0.13 16.93 -20.21
N ASP A 207 1.19 17.13 -20.22
CA ASP A 207 2.14 16.06 -20.56
C ASP A 207 2.10 14.91 -19.55
N THR A 208 1.96 15.22 -18.26
CA THR A 208 1.82 14.21 -17.18
C THR A 208 0.50 13.44 -17.30
N MET A 209 -0.59 14.13 -17.64
CA MET A 209 -1.89 13.50 -17.90
C MET A 209 -1.84 12.58 -19.13
N ALA A 210 -1.14 12.98 -20.19
CA ALA A 210 -0.93 12.14 -21.37
C ALA A 210 -0.10 10.88 -21.04
N GLU A 211 0.95 11.03 -20.21
CA GLU A 211 1.74 9.89 -19.74
C GLU A 211 0.89 8.90 -18.91
N ALA A 212 0.04 9.41 -18.03
CA ALA A 212 -0.91 8.59 -17.27
C ALA A 212 -1.93 7.89 -18.18
N GLY A 213 -2.48 8.60 -19.17
CA GLY A 213 -3.35 8.02 -20.19
C GLY A 213 -2.67 6.91 -20.98
N GLY A 214 -1.38 7.06 -21.29
CA GLY A 214 -0.59 6.02 -21.95
C GLY A 214 -0.40 4.78 -21.07
N CYS A 215 -0.13 4.96 -19.78
CA CYS A 215 -0.02 3.87 -18.82
C CYS A 215 -1.35 3.12 -18.68
N LEU A 216 -2.46 3.84 -18.49
CA LEU A 216 -3.81 3.27 -18.44
C LEU A 216 -4.17 2.53 -19.74
N GLY A 217 -3.79 3.09 -20.89
CA GLY A 217 -4.03 2.51 -22.20
C GLY A 217 -3.28 1.20 -22.44
N ARG A 218 -2.04 1.08 -21.94
CA ARG A 218 -1.28 -0.18 -21.98
C ARG A 218 -1.99 -1.27 -21.19
N ILE A 219 -2.42 -0.96 -19.96
CA ILE A 219 -3.16 -1.91 -19.12
C ILE A 219 -4.48 -2.30 -19.79
N ALA A 220 -5.19 -1.34 -20.40
CA ALA A 220 -6.41 -1.62 -21.14
C ALA A 220 -6.17 -2.53 -22.36
N LEU A 221 -5.00 -2.47 -23.00
CA LEU A 221 -4.62 -3.38 -24.09
C LEU A 221 -4.22 -4.77 -23.62
N GLU A 222 -3.63 -4.89 -22.43
CA GLU A 222 -3.36 -6.19 -21.81
C GLU A 222 -4.65 -6.92 -21.46
N LEU A 223 -5.65 -6.18 -20.95
CA LEU A 223 -6.96 -6.73 -20.60
C LEU A 223 -7.83 -6.98 -21.84
N ALA A 224 -7.85 -6.03 -22.78
CA ALA A 224 -8.63 -6.09 -24.00
C ALA A 224 -7.74 -5.86 -25.24
N PRO A 225 -7.18 -6.94 -25.82
CA PRO A 225 -6.22 -6.85 -26.93
C PRO A 225 -6.76 -6.10 -28.15
N ALA A 226 -5.84 -5.61 -28.99
CA ALA A 226 -6.14 -4.75 -30.14
C ALA A 226 -7.11 -5.34 -31.18
N TYR A 227 -7.25 -6.66 -31.24
CA TYR A 227 -8.16 -7.33 -32.18
C TYR A 227 -9.64 -7.23 -31.75
N LEU A 228 -9.92 -6.84 -30.49
CA LEU A 228 -11.29 -6.61 -30.02
C LEU A 228 -11.77 -5.22 -30.44
N SER A 229 -13.01 -5.16 -30.93
CA SER A 229 -13.71 -3.88 -31.12
C SER A 229 -13.96 -3.18 -29.78
N GLU A 230 -14.27 -1.88 -29.80
CA GLU A 230 -14.54 -1.13 -28.56
C GLU A 230 -15.75 -1.67 -27.80
N GLN A 231 -16.79 -2.10 -28.51
CA GLN A 231 -17.97 -2.70 -27.90
C GLN A 231 -17.62 -4.01 -27.19
N GLU A 232 -16.90 -4.91 -27.87
CA GLU A 232 -16.46 -6.19 -27.29
C GLU A 232 -15.50 -5.96 -26.12
N ALA A 233 -14.57 -5.01 -26.23
CA ALA A 233 -13.63 -4.68 -25.18
C ALA A 233 -14.36 -4.15 -23.92
N SER A 234 -15.36 -3.28 -24.11
CA SER A 234 -16.23 -2.76 -23.06
C SER A 234 -16.99 -3.87 -22.34
N GLU A 235 -17.71 -4.71 -23.11
CA GLU A 235 -18.54 -5.80 -22.58
C GLU A 235 -17.72 -6.91 -21.91
N ALA A 236 -16.55 -7.23 -22.46
CA ALA A 236 -15.74 -8.35 -21.97
C ALA A 236 -15.07 -8.07 -20.62
N VAL A 237 -14.43 -6.90 -20.47
CA VAL A 237 -13.59 -6.64 -19.29
C VAL A 237 -13.43 -5.16 -18.92
N LEU A 238 -13.47 -4.24 -19.90
CA LEU A 238 -13.11 -2.85 -19.61
C LEU A 238 -14.18 -2.11 -18.81
N ALA A 239 -15.46 -2.45 -18.92
CA ALA A 239 -16.51 -1.86 -18.09
C ALA A 239 -16.29 -2.15 -16.60
N ARG A 240 -16.01 -3.41 -16.26
CA ARG A 240 -15.71 -3.81 -14.87
C ARG A 240 -14.40 -3.20 -14.39
N TYR A 241 -13.36 -3.21 -15.23
CA TYR A 241 -12.08 -2.60 -14.90
C TYR A 241 -12.22 -1.10 -14.61
N ALA A 242 -13.00 -0.37 -15.41
CA ALA A 242 -13.28 1.05 -15.20
C ALA A 242 -13.98 1.29 -13.85
N GLU A 243 -14.97 0.46 -13.49
CA GLU A 243 -15.64 0.50 -12.19
C GLU A 243 -14.67 0.24 -11.03
N ASP A 244 -13.79 -0.76 -11.17
CA ASP A 244 -12.81 -1.13 -10.14
C ASP A 244 -11.81 -0.01 -9.83
N ILE A 245 -11.45 0.81 -10.83
CA ILE A 245 -10.53 1.95 -10.68
C ILE A 245 -11.25 3.30 -10.50
N GLY A 246 -12.58 3.32 -10.39
CA GLY A 246 -13.37 4.54 -10.19
C GLY A 246 -13.35 5.50 -11.37
N CYS A 247 -13.19 4.99 -12.60
CA CYS A 247 -13.17 5.76 -13.84
C CYS A 247 -14.38 5.43 -14.73
N THR A 248 -14.61 6.21 -15.78
CA THR A 248 -15.66 5.88 -16.77
C THR A 248 -15.14 4.85 -17.79
N VAL A 249 -16.03 4.08 -18.42
CA VAL A 249 -15.60 3.17 -19.48
C VAL A 249 -15.07 3.93 -20.70
N GLU A 250 -15.66 5.09 -21.01
CA GLU A 250 -15.24 5.96 -22.11
C GLU A 250 -13.79 6.44 -21.93
N THR A 251 -13.46 6.83 -20.71
CA THR A 251 -12.10 7.16 -20.29
C THR A 251 -11.09 6.02 -20.57
N VAL A 252 -11.44 4.79 -20.25
CA VAL A 252 -10.56 3.63 -20.43
C VAL A 252 -10.44 3.29 -21.92
N LEU A 253 -11.52 3.41 -22.68
CA LEU A 253 -11.53 3.25 -24.14
C LEU A 253 -10.71 4.33 -24.85
N ALA A 254 -10.79 5.58 -24.41
CA ALA A 254 -9.95 6.68 -24.87
C ALA A 254 -8.45 6.42 -24.61
N ALA A 255 -8.11 5.96 -23.40
CA ALA A 255 -6.75 5.56 -23.07
C ALA A 255 -6.26 4.38 -23.94
N ARG A 256 -7.11 3.38 -24.16
CA ARG A 256 -6.83 2.25 -25.06
C ARG A 256 -6.58 2.70 -26.50
N ARG A 257 -7.42 3.60 -27.04
CA ARG A 257 -7.21 4.22 -28.37
C ARG A 257 -5.88 4.96 -28.42
N TYR A 258 -5.58 5.75 -27.41
CA TYR A 258 -4.31 6.48 -27.31
C TYR A 258 -3.10 5.54 -27.33
N ALA A 259 -3.14 4.41 -26.60
CA ALA A 259 -2.06 3.44 -26.61
C ALA A 259 -1.92 2.71 -27.96
N LEU A 260 -3.01 2.54 -28.72
CA LEU A 260 -2.97 1.94 -30.06
C LEU A 260 -2.39 2.89 -31.12
N THR A 261 -2.77 4.17 -31.07
CA THR A 261 -2.48 5.12 -32.15
C THR A 261 -1.33 6.08 -31.84
N GLY A 262 -1.03 6.29 -30.56
CA GLY A 262 -0.16 7.38 -30.09
C GLY A 262 -0.77 8.78 -30.27
N ASP A 263 -2.02 8.88 -30.76
CA ASP A 263 -2.66 10.17 -31.03
C ASP A 263 -3.26 10.76 -29.74
N ARG A 264 -2.64 11.83 -29.24
CA ARG A 264 -3.06 12.54 -28.02
C ARG A 264 -4.51 13.03 -28.09
N ARG A 265 -5.05 13.26 -29.29
CA ARG A 265 -6.45 13.68 -29.46
C ARG A 265 -7.45 12.65 -28.96
N ALA A 266 -7.05 11.38 -28.90
CA ALA A 266 -7.90 10.32 -28.34
C ALA A 266 -8.23 10.54 -26.86
N LEU A 267 -7.44 11.36 -26.13
CA LEU A 267 -7.68 11.69 -24.73
C LEU A 267 -8.50 12.98 -24.53
N GLU A 268 -8.78 13.75 -25.59
CA GLU A 268 -9.54 15.01 -25.50
C GLU A 268 -10.97 14.75 -25.01
N GLY A 269 -11.45 15.53 -24.03
CA GLY A 269 -12.82 15.40 -23.50
C GLY A 269 -13.03 14.30 -22.46
N THR A 270 -11.99 13.54 -22.09
CA THR A 270 -12.07 12.57 -20.98
C THR A 270 -11.52 13.11 -19.65
N TRP A 271 -10.55 14.02 -19.72
CA TRP A 271 -9.88 14.62 -18.55
C TRP A 271 -9.28 16.00 -18.80
N LEU A 272 -8.97 16.31 -20.07
CA LEU A 272 -8.51 17.62 -20.57
C LEU A 272 -9.71 18.50 -20.91
#